data_AF-A0A820SHA7-F1
#
_entry.id   AF-A0A820SHA7-F1
#
_cell.length_a   1.000
_cell.length_b   1.000
_cell.length_c   1.000
_cell.angle_alpha   90.00
_cell.angle_beta   90.00
_cell.angle_gamma   90.00
#
_symmetry.space_group_name_H-M   'P 1'
#
loop_
_entity.id
_entity.type
_entity.pdbx_description
1 polymer ?
#
loop_
_entity_poly.entity_id
_entity_poly.type
_entity_poly.pdbx_seq_one_letter_code
_entity_poly.pdbx_strand_id
1 'polypeptide(L)'
;MARTIARLSRECGVQRLIHFSALNASPNPPAIIFRKPSKFLTSKYAGELAVREEFPDATIFRPSAIFGNQYSDGFIAYHFSR
;
A
#
# COMPACT_ATOMS: atom_id res chain seq x y z
N MET A 1 11.56 -4.51 0.05
CA MET A 1 11.43 -3.49 1.12
C MET A 1 10.45 -3.92 2.21
N ALA A 2 9.15 -4.13 1.91
CA ALA A 2 8.15 -4.48 2.94
C ALA A 2 8.51 -5.72 3.78
N ARG A 3 8.97 -6.80 3.13
CA ARG A 3 9.46 -8.02 3.81
C ARG A 3 10.55 -7.73 4.84
N THR A 4 11.57 -6.97 4.44
CA THR A 4 12.71 -6.65 5.30
C THR A 4 12.28 -5.90 6.55
N ILE A 5 11.40 -4.91 6.41
CA ILE A 5 10.87 -4.14 7.54
C ILE A 5 10.07 -5.05 8.48
N ALA A 6 9.20 -5.91 7.93
CA ALA A 6 8.37 -6.80 8.73
C ALA A 6 9.21 -7.83 9.50
N ARG A 7 10.19 -8.45 8.84
CA ARG A 7 11.14 -9.38 9.46
C ARG A 7 11.92 -8.73 10.60
N LEU A 8 12.52 -7.56 10.35
CA LEU A 8 13.28 -6.84 11.37
C LEU A 8 12.39 -6.35 12.51
N SER A 9 11.15 -5.94 12.23
CA SER A 9 10.19 -5.53 13.26
C SER A 9 9.86 -6.68 14.20
N ARG A 10 9.70 -7.91 13.67
CA ARG A 10 9.53 -9.12 14.48
C ARG A 10 10.80 -9.39 15.31
N GLU A 11 11.98 -9.37 14.68
CA GLU A 11 13.26 -9.63 15.35
C GLU A 11 13.55 -8.63 16.48
N CYS A 12 13.14 -7.36 16.32
CA CYS A 12 13.28 -6.32 17.35
C CYS A 12 12.16 -6.33 18.40
N GLY A 13 11.18 -7.24 18.32
CA GLY A 13 10.08 -7.31 19.29
C GLY A 13 9.10 -6.14 19.22
N VAL A 14 8.91 -5.53 18.05
CA VAL A 14 7.92 -4.46 17.85
C VAL A 14 6.52 -4.99 18.18
N GLN A 15 5.78 -4.31 19.06
CA GLN A 15 4.47 -4.77 19.52
C GLN A 15 3.39 -4.68 18.44
N ARG A 16 3.48 -3.69 17.54
CA ARG A 16 2.50 -3.45 16.49
C ARG A 16 3.15 -2.91 15.24
N LEU A 17 3.05 -3.67 14.16
CA LEU A 17 3.40 -3.21 12.82
C LEU A 17 2.13 -2.85 12.05
N ILE A 18 2.08 -1.63 11.51
CA ILE A 18 1.00 -1.18 10.63
C ILE A 18 1.56 -1.04 9.22
N HIS A 19 1.06 -1.85 8.30
CA HIS A 19 1.44 -1.78 6.89
C HIS A 19 0.40 -0.99 6.10
N PHE A 20 0.85 0.08 5.45
CA PHE A 20 -0.02 0.96 4.67
C PHE A 20 -0.07 0.53 3.20
N SER A 21 -1.21 -0.02 2.81
CA SER A 21 -1.45 -0.54 1.48
C SER A 21 -2.38 0.36 0.66
N ALA A 22 -3.29 -0.20 -0.13
CA ALA A 22 -4.27 0.48 -0.95
C ALA A 22 -5.56 -0.35 -1.03
N LEU A 23 -6.72 0.30 -1.12
CA LEU A 23 -8.05 -0.32 -1.14
C LEU A 23 -8.15 -1.46 -2.16
N ASN A 24 -7.68 -1.20 -3.38
CA ASN A 24 -7.80 -2.12 -4.52
C ASN A 24 -6.55 -3.00 -4.71
N ALA A 25 -5.72 -3.20 -3.68
CA ALA A 25 -4.57 -4.08 -3.75
C ALA A 25 -5.04 -5.50 -4.12
N SER A 26 -4.59 -5.99 -5.28
CA SER A 26 -5.02 -7.25 -5.88
C SER A 26 -3.87 -7.84 -6.71
N PRO A 27 -3.74 -9.18 -6.83
CA PRO A 27 -2.77 -9.79 -7.72
C PRO A 27 -3.08 -9.46 -9.19
N ASN A 28 -4.37 -9.36 -9.53
CA ASN A 28 -4.87 -9.11 -10.89
C ASN A 28 -5.84 -7.91 -10.87
N PRO A 29 -5.36 -6.68 -10.69
CA PRO A 29 -6.22 -5.52 -10.61
C PRO A 29 -6.83 -5.23 -11.99
N PRO A 30 -8.16 -5.01 -12.09
CA PRO A 30 -8.79 -4.65 -13.36
C PRO A 30 -8.27 -3.30 -13.86
N ALA A 31 -8.24 -3.16 -15.18
CA ALA A 31 -7.92 -1.90 -15.86
C ALA A 31 -9.15 -0.97 -15.80
N ILE A 32 -9.25 -0.16 -14.74
CA ILE A 32 -10.40 0.75 -14.54
C ILE A 32 -10.13 2.13 -15.13
N ILE A 33 -9.08 2.80 -14.67
CA ILE A 33 -8.75 4.19 -15.08
C ILE A 33 -7.83 4.21 -16.30
N PHE A 34 -6.86 3.30 -16.32
CA PHE A 34 -5.88 3.18 -17.41
C PHE A 34 -6.20 1.97 -18.27
N ARG A 35 -5.74 1.97 -19.52
CA ARG A 35 -5.89 0.85 -20.47
C ARG A 35 -5.14 -0.43 -20.06
N LYS A 36 -4.39 -0.43 -18.95
CA LYS A 36 -3.59 -1.56 -18.46
C LYS A 36 -3.79 -1.74 -16.95
N PRO A 37 -3.64 -2.98 -16.43
CA PRO A 37 -3.63 -3.25 -15.00
C PRO A 37 -2.63 -2.37 -14.24
N SER A 38 -3.02 -1.91 -13.06
CA SER A 38 -2.17 -1.04 -12.23
C SER A 38 -1.04 -1.83 -11.57
N LYS A 39 0.20 -1.60 -12.00
CA LYS A 39 1.41 -2.16 -11.37
C LYS A 39 1.54 -1.75 -9.89
N PHE A 40 1.04 -0.56 -9.54
CA PHE A 40 1.01 -0.08 -8.16
C PHE A 40 0.13 -0.97 -7.27
N LEU A 41 -1.07 -1.35 -7.74
CA LEU A 41 -1.96 -2.21 -6.95
C LEU A 41 -1.41 -3.63 -6.79
N THR A 42 -0.77 -4.16 -7.84
CA THR A 42 -0.09 -5.46 -7.77
C THR A 42 1.10 -5.43 -6.81
N SER A 43 1.91 -4.36 -6.81
CA SER A 43 3.05 -4.26 -5.89
C SER A 43 2.61 -4.09 -4.44
N LYS A 44 1.51 -3.37 -4.18
CA LYS A 44 0.87 -3.30 -2.86
C LYS A 44 0.40 -4.67 -2.37
N TYR A 45 -0.28 -5.44 -3.22
CA TYR A 45 -0.69 -6.81 -2.88
C TYR A 45 0.50 -7.71 -2.53
N ALA A 46 1.56 -7.70 -3.33
CA ALA A 46 2.77 -8.46 -3.04
C ALA A 46 3.45 -8.03 -1.72
N GLY A 47 3.43 -6.73 -1.42
CA GLY A 47 3.93 -6.17 -0.17
C GLY A 47 3.13 -6.67 1.04
N GLU A 48 1.80 -6.70 0.94
CA GLU A 48 0.93 -7.20 2.00
C GLU A 48 1.20 -8.67 2.34
N LEU A 49 1.32 -9.53 1.32
CA LEU A 49 1.66 -10.94 1.52
C LEU A 49 3.00 -11.09 2.24
N ALA A 50 4.01 -10.36 1.76
CA ALA A 50 5.34 -10.41 2.34
C ALA A 50 5.39 -9.88 3.78
N VAL A 51 4.57 -8.89 4.14
CA VAL A 51 4.44 -8.44 5.54
C VAL A 51 3.78 -9.51 6.38
N ARG A 52 2.67 -10.10 5.91
CA ARG A 52 1.91 -11.09 6.67
C ARG A 52 2.70 -12.39 6.90
N GLU A 53 3.57 -12.76 5.97
CA GLU A 53 4.49 -13.89 6.12
C GLU A 53 5.52 -13.66 7.24
N GLU A 54 6.10 -12.45 7.32
CA GLU A 54 7.16 -12.15 8.30
C GLU A 54 6.62 -11.70 9.65
N PHE A 55 5.48 -11.00 9.66
CA PHE A 55 4.82 -10.44 10.84
C PHE A 55 3.30 -10.73 10.74
N PRO A 56 2.84 -11.92 11.16
CA PRO A 56 1.45 -12.36 10.98
C PRO A 56 0.39 -11.46 11.62
N ASP A 57 0.72 -10.84 12.75
CA ASP A 57 -0.18 -9.96 13.52
C ASP A 57 -0.16 -8.50 13.02
N ALA A 58 0.48 -8.22 11.89
CA ALA A 58 0.56 -6.87 11.35
C ALA A 58 -0.84 -6.40 10.91
N THR A 59 -1.18 -5.16 11.28
CA THR A 59 -2.39 -4.53 10.78
C THR A 59 -2.14 -4.02 9.37
N ILE A 60 -2.88 -4.54 8.39
CA ILE A 60 -2.80 -4.10 6.99
C ILE A 60 -3.94 -3.11 6.75
N PHE A 61 -3.58 -1.83 6.60
CA PHE A 61 -4.53 -0.76 6.33
C PHE A 61 -4.65 -0.51 4.83
N ARG A 62 -5.87 -0.61 4.29
CA ARG A 62 -6.17 -0.47 2.85
C ARG A 62 -7.08 0.74 2.57
N PRO A 63 -6.54 1.97 2.54
CA PRO A 63 -7.34 3.16 2.30
C PRO A 63 -7.70 3.33 0.82
N SER A 64 -8.80 4.02 0.56
CA SER A 64 -9.10 4.60 -0.75
C SER A 64 -8.09 5.69 -1.12
N ALA A 65 -8.28 6.36 -2.27
CA ALA A 65 -7.60 7.63 -2.52
C ALA A 65 -7.86 8.59 -1.34
N ILE A 66 -6.79 9.17 -0.82
CA ILE A 66 -6.81 10.11 0.30
C ILE A 66 -6.62 11.51 -0.29
N PHE A 67 -7.51 12.42 0.07
CA PHE A 67 -7.49 13.80 -0.39
C PHE A 67 -7.11 14.72 0.75
N GLY A 68 -6.36 15.78 0.45
CA GLY A 68 -5.85 16.72 1.44
C GLY A 68 -5.86 18.14 0.89
N ASN A 69 -5.03 19.00 1.47
CA ASN A 69 -4.79 20.31 0.90
C ASN A 69 -4.20 20.14 -0.52
N GLN A 70 -4.61 20.99 -1.46
CA GLN A 70 -4.30 20.91 -2.90
C GLN A 70 -2.81 20.80 -3.26
N TYR A 71 -1.90 21.20 -2.37
CA TYR A 71 -0.44 21.09 -2.56
C TYR A 71 0.18 19.84 -1.93
N SER A 72 -0.62 19.01 -1.25
CA SER A 72 -0.14 17.92 -0.37
C SER A 72 -0.62 16.53 -0.77
N ASP A 73 -1.71 16.39 -1.53
CA ASP A 73 -2.14 15.09 -2.05
C ASP A 73 -1.78 14.90 -3.53
N GLY A 74 -1.26 13.71 -3.84
CA GLY A 74 -0.74 13.42 -5.17
C GLY A 74 -1.82 13.25 -6.25
N PHE A 75 -3.10 13.11 -5.90
CA PHE A 75 -4.15 12.97 -6.92
C PHE A 75 -4.59 14.35 -7.43
N ILE A 76 -4.97 15.25 -6.53
CA ILE A 76 -5.40 16.61 -6.84
C ILE A 76 -4.23 17.40 -7.42
N ALA A 77 -3.04 17.32 -6.80
CA ALA A 77 -1.85 18.02 -7.27
C ALA A 77 -1.31 17.52 -8.62
N TYR A 78 -1.74 16.35 -9.10
CA TYR A 78 -1.32 15.86 -10.41
C TYR A 78 -2.37 16.14 -11.50
N HIS A 79 -3.66 16.05 -11.16
CA HIS A 79 -4.73 16.10 -12.15
C HIS A 79 -5.48 17.43 -12.21
N PHE A 80 -5.44 18.24 -11.15
CA PHE A 80 -6.31 19.40 -10.97
C PHE A 80 -5.59 20.71 -10.64
N SER A 81 -4.34 20.68 -10.15
CA SER A 81 -3.55 21.89 -10.04
C SER A 81 -3.07 22.34 -11.43
N ARG A 82 -3.74 23.37 -11.94
CA ARG A 82 -3.33 24.18 -13.10
C ARG A 82 -2.80 25.51 -12.61
#